data_AF-A0A8J7PFQ9-F1
#
_entry.id   AF-A0A8J7PFQ9-F1
#
_cell.length_a   1.000
_cell.length_b   1.000
_cell.length_c   1.000
_cell.angle_alpha   90.00
_cell.angle_beta   90.00
_cell.angle_gamma   90.00
#
_symmetry.space_group_name_H-M   'P 1'
#
loop_
_entity.id
_entity.type
_entity.pdbx_description
1 polymer ?
#
loop_
_entity_poly.entity_id
_entity_poly.type
_entity_poly.pdbx_seq_one_letter_code
_entity_poly.pdbx_strand_id
1 'polypeptide(L)'
;MTASPLIVGLSAWFALGAAFYFFRLFSPAYLRRVNGYFDVENEFWHGACLLGMVACLTPWVLPLPVLFWQVLFAVGTLWYLVRAYTWGKTRPFNKRWYDLAHAAMLGGMWWMFAMPAEHLFLTVAWAAYWTWFGGYYVYRVYNDFKKPHWLGFGQDIAHLTMAVVMVLMTIWPQTYMPYHDHGHHHLPGDICGPGAAKPDVPAPELAKPDAQPGHQHHHH
;
A
#
# COMPACT_ATOMS: atom_id res chain seq x y z
N MET A 1 14.79 13.74 -2.06
CA MET A 1 15.53 12.62 -1.44
C MET A 1 15.71 11.54 -2.50
N THR A 2 16.93 11.03 -2.71
CA THR A 2 17.18 9.90 -3.61
C THR A 2 16.80 8.62 -2.89
N ALA A 3 15.83 7.87 -3.41
CA ALA A 3 15.48 6.57 -2.84
C ALA A 3 16.68 5.63 -2.85
N SER A 4 16.81 4.78 -1.83
CA SER A 4 17.93 3.84 -1.76
C SER A 4 17.91 2.91 -2.98
N PRO A 5 19.08 2.50 -3.51
CA PRO A 5 19.15 1.56 -4.63
C PRO A 5 18.38 0.26 -4.38
N LEU A 6 18.29 -0.17 -3.12
CA LEU A 6 17.48 -1.31 -2.70
C LEU A 6 15.99 -1.09 -2.96
N ILE A 7 15.43 0.06 -2.56
CA ILE A 7 14.01 0.39 -2.76
C ILE A 7 13.68 0.45 -4.26
N VAL A 8 14.55 1.08 -5.06
CA VAL A 8 14.38 1.14 -6.52
C VAL A 8 14.46 -0.26 -7.15
N GLY A 9 15.41 -1.09 -6.71
CA GLY A 9 15.54 -2.47 -7.17
C GLY A 9 14.33 -3.34 -6.82
N LEU A 10 13.81 -3.23 -5.59
CA LEU A 10 12.59 -3.92 -5.16
C LEU A 10 11.37 -3.44 -5.95
N SER A 11 11.26 -2.14 -6.20
CA SER A 11 10.18 -1.59 -7.03
C SER A 11 10.24 -2.13 -8.46
N ALA A 12 11.43 -2.14 -9.09
CA ALA A 12 11.62 -2.73 -10.41
C ALA A 12 11.25 -4.24 -10.42
N TRP A 13 11.62 -4.97 -9.37
CA TRP A 13 11.24 -6.38 -9.20
C TRP A 13 9.72 -6.57 -9.15
N PHE A 14 8.99 -5.76 -8.36
CA PHE A 14 7.53 -5.84 -8.30
C PHE A 14 6.87 -5.37 -9.60
N ALA A 15 7.45 -4.40 -10.33
CA ALA A 15 6.99 -4.01 -11.65
C ALA A 15 7.13 -5.16 -12.68
N LEU A 16 8.25 -5.90 -12.63
CA LEU A 16 8.43 -7.13 -13.42
C LEU A 16 7.40 -8.20 -13.04
N GLY A 17 7.12 -8.36 -11.74
CA GLY A 17 6.05 -9.23 -11.27
C GLY A 17 4.67 -8.81 -11.81
N ALA A 18 4.35 -7.51 -11.77
CA ALA A 18 3.10 -6.99 -12.33
C ALA A 18 3.00 -7.26 -13.84
N ALA A 19 4.09 -7.03 -14.59
CA ALA A 19 4.15 -7.37 -16.00
C ALA A 19 3.96 -8.87 -16.25
N PHE A 20 4.51 -9.74 -15.40
CA PHE A 20 4.29 -11.19 -15.45
C PHE A 20 2.81 -11.55 -15.26
N TYR A 21 2.13 -10.94 -14.29
CA TYR A 21 0.70 -11.15 -14.08
C TYR A 21 -0.18 -10.55 -15.19
N PHE A 22 0.22 -9.45 -15.80
CA PHE A 22 -0.46 -8.92 -16.99
C PHE A 22 -0.28 -9.82 -18.20
N PHE A 23 0.93 -10.34 -18.45
CA PHE A 23 1.14 -11.36 -19.46
C PHE A 23 0.19 -12.55 -19.26
N ARG A 24 0.06 -13.03 -18.02
CA ARG A 24 -0.85 -14.10 -17.63
C ARG A 24 -2.32 -13.74 -17.86
N LEU A 25 -2.73 -12.53 -17.48
CA LEU A 25 -4.08 -12.00 -17.68
C LEU A 25 -4.46 -11.93 -19.18
N PHE A 26 -3.53 -11.50 -20.04
CA PHE A 26 -3.75 -11.36 -21.48
C PHE A 26 -3.45 -12.61 -22.30
N SER A 27 -2.96 -13.69 -21.66
CA SER A 27 -2.64 -14.96 -22.32
C SER A 27 -3.50 -16.14 -21.81
N PRO A 28 -4.84 -16.04 -21.80
CA PRO A 28 -5.70 -17.06 -21.18
C PRO A 28 -5.60 -18.42 -21.87
N ALA A 29 -5.42 -18.45 -23.20
CA ALA A 29 -5.28 -19.69 -23.96
C ALA A 29 -3.99 -20.45 -23.58
N TYR A 30 -2.90 -19.72 -23.36
CA TYR A 30 -1.64 -20.29 -22.89
C TYR A 30 -1.79 -20.83 -21.48
N LEU A 31 -2.37 -20.07 -20.56
CA LEU A 31 -2.56 -20.51 -19.18
C LEU A 31 -3.48 -21.73 -19.06
N ARG A 32 -4.59 -21.78 -19.78
CA ARG A 32 -5.46 -22.98 -19.77
C ARG A 32 -4.72 -24.22 -20.28
N ARG A 33 -3.82 -24.07 -21.27
CA ARG A 33 -3.02 -25.19 -21.79
C ARG A 33 -2.00 -25.69 -20.77
N VAL A 34 -1.38 -24.79 -20.04
CA VAL A 34 -0.27 -25.11 -19.14
C VAL A 34 -0.75 -25.48 -17.73
N ASN A 35 -1.65 -24.68 -17.16
CA ASN A 35 -2.16 -24.86 -15.80
C ASN A 35 -3.46 -25.69 -15.74
N GLY A 36 -4.14 -25.91 -16.87
CA GLY A 36 -5.44 -26.57 -16.93
C GLY A 36 -6.63 -25.69 -16.53
N TYR A 37 -6.37 -24.48 -16.05
CA TYR A 37 -7.39 -23.50 -15.67
C TYR A 37 -6.90 -22.07 -15.90
N PHE A 38 -7.84 -21.12 -15.86
CA PHE A 38 -7.55 -19.69 -15.90
C PHE A 38 -8.55 -18.96 -15.01
N ASP A 39 -8.06 -18.18 -14.06
CA ASP A 39 -8.86 -17.36 -13.17
C ASP A 39 -8.52 -15.89 -13.40
N VAL A 40 -9.36 -15.18 -14.15
CA VAL A 40 -9.12 -13.78 -14.54
C VAL A 40 -9.01 -12.86 -13.32
N GLU A 41 -9.84 -13.10 -12.30
CA GLU A 41 -9.85 -12.31 -11.06
C GLU A 41 -8.52 -12.51 -10.32
N ASN A 42 -8.03 -13.75 -10.28
CA ASN A 42 -6.73 -14.09 -9.73
C ASN A 42 -5.62 -13.31 -10.41
N GLU A 43 -5.53 -13.36 -11.74
CA GLU A 43 -4.44 -12.69 -12.45
C GLU A 43 -4.51 -11.16 -12.28
N PHE A 44 -5.71 -10.57 -12.29
CA PHE A 44 -5.92 -9.15 -12.10
C PHE A 44 -5.47 -8.67 -10.71
N TRP A 45 -5.97 -9.30 -9.65
CA TRP A 45 -5.74 -8.83 -8.28
C TRP A 45 -4.29 -8.99 -7.82
N HIS A 46 -3.57 -10.00 -8.32
CA HIS A 46 -2.13 -10.10 -8.09
C HIS A 46 -1.36 -8.99 -8.83
N GLY A 47 -1.70 -8.73 -10.10
CA GLY A 47 -1.12 -7.61 -10.84
C GLY A 47 -1.33 -6.28 -10.13
N ALA A 48 -2.55 -6.02 -9.65
CA ALA A 48 -2.89 -4.84 -8.86
C ALA A 48 -2.10 -4.78 -7.54
N CYS A 49 -1.97 -5.89 -6.82
CA CYS A 49 -1.19 -5.99 -5.58
C CYS A 49 0.28 -5.62 -5.81
N LEU A 50 0.89 -6.15 -6.88
CA LEU A 50 2.28 -5.88 -7.23
C LEU A 50 2.48 -4.42 -7.68
N LEU A 51 1.53 -3.83 -8.40
CA LEU A 51 1.56 -2.39 -8.68
C LEU A 51 1.39 -1.54 -7.40
N GLY A 52 0.59 -2.00 -6.44
CA GLY A 52 0.51 -1.38 -5.12
C GLY A 52 1.87 -1.37 -4.41
N MET A 53 2.62 -2.47 -4.49
CA MET A 53 3.99 -2.51 -3.95
C MET A 53 4.91 -1.48 -4.61
N VAL A 54 4.82 -1.32 -5.94
CA VAL A 54 5.57 -0.30 -6.69
C VAL A 54 5.20 1.11 -6.19
N ALA A 55 3.90 1.40 -6.01
CA ALA A 55 3.43 2.69 -5.52
C ALA A 55 3.87 2.96 -4.07
N CYS A 56 3.91 1.94 -3.20
CA CYS A 56 4.43 2.08 -1.83
C CYS A 56 5.94 2.40 -1.82
N LEU A 57 6.73 1.71 -2.64
CA LEU A 57 8.19 1.82 -2.66
C LEU A 57 8.69 3.07 -3.38
N THR A 58 8.10 3.37 -4.54
CA THR A 58 8.55 4.44 -5.44
C THR A 58 7.34 5.22 -5.98
N PRO A 59 6.65 6.01 -5.13
CA PRO A 59 5.42 6.70 -5.51
C PRO A 59 5.58 7.66 -6.70
N TRP A 60 6.78 8.19 -6.96
CA TRP A 60 7.04 9.03 -8.14
C TRP A 60 7.02 8.27 -9.47
N VAL A 61 7.20 6.94 -9.46
CA VAL A 61 7.11 6.10 -10.67
C VAL A 61 5.65 5.83 -11.03
N LEU A 62 4.78 5.68 -10.03
CA LEU A 62 3.36 5.44 -10.20
C LEU A 62 2.55 6.41 -9.31
N PRO A 63 2.46 7.69 -9.70
CA PRO A 63 1.96 8.78 -8.84
C PRO A 63 0.43 8.85 -8.81
N LEU A 64 -0.22 7.71 -8.55
CA LEU A 64 -1.66 7.67 -8.31
C LEU A 64 -1.96 8.09 -6.85
N PRO A 65 -3.08 8.79 -6.60
CA PRO A 65 -3.45 9.20 -5.24
C PRO A 65 -3.55 8.01 -4.29
N VAL A 66 -3.14 8.19 -3.02
CA VAL A 66 -3.25 7.14 -1.98
C VAL A 66 -4.68 6.60 -1.88
N LEU A 67 -5.69 7.49 -2.00
CA LEU A 67 -7.11 7.11 -1.97
C LEU A 67 -7.47 6.10 -3.07
N PHE A 68 -6.86 6.20 -4.27
CA PHE A 68 -7.08 5.22 -5.33
C PHE A 68 -6.69 3.81 -4.89
N TRP A 69 -5.50 3.66 -4.30
CA TRP A 69 -5.01 2.37 -3.81
C TRP A 69 -5.82 1.85 -2.63
N GLN A 70 -6.19 2.72 -1.69
CA GLN A 70 -7.05 2.34 -0.57
C GLN A 70 -8.40 1.79 -1.07
N VAL A 71 -9.08 2.52 -1.97
CA VAL A 71 -10.37 2.06 -2.49
C VAL A 71 -10.21 0.77 -3.28
N LEU A 72 -9.20 0.68 -4.15
CA LEU A 72 -8.95 -0.51 -4.96
C LEU A 72 -8.73 -1.76 -4.10
N PHE A 73 -7.87 -1.68 -3.08
CA PHE A 73 -7.56 -2.82 -2.22
C PHE A 73 -8.70 -3.16 -1.24
N ALA A 74 -9.47 -2.18 -0.77
CA ALA A 74 -10.69 -2.44 0.00
C ALA A 74 -11.72 -3.21 -0.84
N VAL A 75 -11.95 -2.80 -2.09
CA VAL A 75 -12.83 -3.50 -3.03
C VAL A 75 -12.33 -4.91 -3.29
N GLY A 76 -11.03 -5.09 -3.53
CA GLY A 76 -10.44 -6.42 -3.75
C GLY A 76 -10.56 -7.34 -2.55
N THR A 77 -10.36 -6.81 -1.34
CA THR A 77 -10.55 -7.55 -0.09
C THR A 77 -11.98 -8.05 0.02
N LEU A 78 -12.96 -7.16 -0.15
CA LEU A 78 -14.39 -7.53 -0.11
C LEU A 78 -14.75 -8.50 -1.22
N TRP A 79 -14.21 -8.33 -2.42
CA TRP A 79 -14.43 -9.22 -3.56
C TRP A 79 -14.06 -10.67 -3.22
N TYR A 80 -12.85 -10.87 -2.69
CA TYR A 80 -12.39 -12.21 -2.30
C TYR A 80 -13.09 -12.77 -1.07
N LEU A 81 -13.48 -11.91 -0.11
CA LEU A 81 -14.35 -12.35 0.98
C LEU A 81 -15.66 -12.89 0.42
N VAL A 82 -16.39 -12.11 -0.38
CA VAL A 82 -17.66 -12.55 -0.99
C VAL A 82 -17.44 -13.82 -1.79
N ARG A 83 -16.40 -13.87 -2.64
CA ARG A 83 -16.07 -15.03 -3.46
C ARG A 83 -15.83 -16.29 -2.63
N ALA A 84 -15.12 -16.20 -1.51
CA ALA A 84 -14.84 -17.32 -0.61
C ALA A 84 -16.12 -18.02 -0.11
N TYR A 85 -17.22 -17.27 0.05
CA TYR A 85 -18.49 -17.77 0.60
C TYR A 85 -19.56 -18.06 -0.46
N THR A 86 -19.38 -17.58 -1.69
CA THR A 86 -20.38 -17.65 -2.76
C THR A 86 -19.94 -18.59 -3.90
N TRP A 87 -19.36 -18.08 -4.99
CA TRP A 87 -19.00 -18.85 -6.19
C TRP A 87 -17.57 -19.39 -6.18
N GLY A 88 -16.68 -18.88 -5.33
CA GLY A 88 -15.30 -19.35 -5.23
C GLY A 88 -15.22 -20.81 -4.82
N LYS A 89 -16.08 -21.23 -3.87
CA LYS A 89 -16.14 -22.61 -3.35
C LYS A 89 -16.61 -23.65 -4.36
N THR A 90 -17.25 -23.24 -5.46
CA THR A 90 -17.74 -24.16 -6.50
C THR A 90 -16.73 -24.36 -7.61
N ARG A 91 -15.60 -23.64 -7.62
CA ARG A 91 -14.53 -23.81 -8.61
C ARG A 91 -13.62 -24.98 -8.19
N PRO A 92 -13.37 -25.98 -9.06
CA PRO A 92 -12.65 -27.20 -8.67
C PRO A 92 -11.18 -26.96 -8.29
N PHE A 93 -10.57 -25.90 -8.83
CA PHE A 93 -9.19 -25.52 -8.57
C PHE A 93 -9.02 -24.55 -7.39
N ASN A 94 -10.12 -24.08 -6.78
CA ASN A 94 -10.09 -23.05 -5.76
C ASN A 94 -10.52 -23.60 -4.39
N LYS A 95 -9.65 -23.47 -3.40
CA LYS A 95 -9.97 -23.78 -2.01
C LYS A 95 -10.41 -22.50 -1.34
N ARG A 96 -11.42 -22.57 -0.47
CA ARG A 96 -11.91 -21.40 0.27
C ARG A 96 -10.81 -20.62 1.00
N TRP A 97 -9.81 -21.32 1.54
CA TRP A 97 -8.69 -20.67 2.20
C TRP A 97 -7.78 -19.89 1.23
N TYR A 98 -7.71 -20.25 -0.06
CA TYR A 98 -7.02 -19.43 -1.06
C TYR A 98 -7.69 -18.07 -1.17
N ASP A 99 -9.02 -18.02 -1.30
CA ASP A 99 -9.73 -16.74 -1.35
C ASP A 99 -9.55 -15.91 -0.07
N LEU A 100 -9.57 -16.55 1.10
CA LEU A 100 -9.30 -15.87 2.36
C LEU A 100 -7.86 -15.33 2.44
N ALA A 101 -6.88 -16.06 1.89
CA ALA A 101 -5.51 -15.56 1.78
C ALA A 101 -5.42 -14.37 0.82
N HIS A 102 -6.09 -14.38 -0.33
CA HIS A 102 -6.13 -13.20 -1.21
C HIS A 102 -6.83 -12.01 -0.55
N ALA A 103 -7.94 -12.24 0.16
CA ALA A 103 -8.60 -11.20 0.93
C ALA A 103 -7.66 -10.58 1.98
N ALA A 104 -6.95 -11.40 2.74
CA ALA A 104 -5.97 -10.94 3.70
C ALA A 104 -4.78 -10.22 3.02
N MET A 105 -4.26 -10.74 1.91
CA MET A 105 -3.22 -10.08 1.12
C MET A 105 -3.63 -8.67 0.69
N LEU A 106 -4.80 -8.53 0.06
CA LEU A 106 -5.32 -7.25 -0.40
C LEU A 106 -5.67 -6.33 0.79
N GLY A 107 -6.18 -6.89 1.88
CA GLY A 107 -6.48 -6.14 3.10
C GLY A 107 -5.23 -5.61 3.78
N GLY A 108 -4.14 -6.38 3.75
CA GLY A 108 -2.85 -5.96 4.25
C GLY A 108 -2.20 -4.90 3.35
N MET A 109 -2.39 -4.98 2.02
CA MET A 109 -2.03 -3.89 1.11
C MET A 109 -2.82 -2.62 1.41
N TRP A 110 -4.15 -2.72 1.58
CA TRP A 110 -4.99 -1.61 2.01
C TRP A 110 -4.46 -0.98 3.32
N TRP A 111 -4.13 -1.83 4.30
CA TRP A 111 -3.60 -1.40 5.59
C TRP A 111 -2.30 -0.59 5.46
N MET A 112 -1.40 -1.03 4.56
CA MET A 112 -0.20 -0.28 4.23
C MET A 112 -0.57 1.14 3.76
N PHE A 113 -1.49 1.29 2.81
CA PHE A 113 -1.94 2.61 2.32
C PHE A 113 -2.73 3.44 3.32
N ALA A 114 -3.40 2.82 4.28
CA ALA A 114 -4.20 3.51 5.29
C ALA A 114 -3.31 4.13 6.37
N MET A 115 -2.83 3.36 7.36
CA MET A 115 -2.05 3.86 8.51
C MET A 115 -1.35 2.69 9.23
N PRO A 116 -0.13 2.28 8.82
CA PRO A 116 0.45 1.02 9.29
C PRO A 116 0.91 1.01 10.76
N ALA A 117 1.08 2.18 11.41
CA ALA A 117 1.81 2.31 12.67
C ALA A 117 0.97 2.65 13.92
N GLU A 118 -0.27 3.11 13.78
CA GLU A 118 -1.05 3.62 14.92
C GLU A 118 -1.79 2.53 15.72
N HIS A 119 -1.90 1.31 15.16
CA HIS A 119 -2.72 0.24 15.73
C HIS A 119 -1.92 -1.04 15.98
N LEU A 120 -1.23 -1.12 17.13
CA LEU A 120 -0.32 -2.22 17.50
C LEU A 120 -0.91 -3.62 17.25
N PHE A 121 -2.16 -3.87 17.64
CA PHE A 121 -2.80 -5.18 17.44
C PHE A 121 -2.98 -5.53 15.96
N LEU A 122 -3.34 -4.56 15.12
CA LEU A 122 -3.45 -4.76 13.68
C LEU A 122 -2.08 -4.96 13.05
N THR A 123 -1.07 -4.19 13.45
CA THR A 123 0.32 -4.35 13.01
C THR A 123 0.83 -5.76 13.32
N VAL A 124 0.61 -6.26 14.54
CA VAL A 124 0.99 -7.64 14.94
C VAL A 124 0.22 -8.69 14.12
N ALA A 125 -1.08 -8.52 13.92
CA ALA A 125 -1.89 -9.44 13.13
C ALA A 125 -1.42 -9.51 11.67
N TRP A 126 -1.12 -8.36 11.06
CA TRP A 126 -0.60 -8.29 9.70
C TRP A 126 0.81 -8.88 9.61
N ALA A 127 1.71 -8.57 10.54
CA ALA A 127 3.05 -9.16 10.57
C ALA A 127 3.00 -10.69 10.68
N ALA A 128 2.13 -11.22 11.54
CA ALA A 128 1.91 -12.66 11.67
C ALA A 128 1.35 -13.28 10.38
N TYR A 129 0.37 -12.62 9.75
CA TYR A 129 -0.16 -13.04 8.45
C TYR A 129 0.93 -13.11 7.38
N TRP A 130 1.74 -12.05 7.23
CA TRP A 130 2.79 -12.01 6.21
C TRP A 130 3.89 -13.04 6.46
N THR A 131 4.20 -13.33 7.73
CA THR A 131 5.15 -14.38 8.09
C THR A 131 4.61 -15.77 7.76
N TRP A 132 3.35 -16.05 8.09
CA TRP A 132 2.69 -17.29 7.69
C TRP A 132 2.64 -17.46 6.16
N PHE A 133 2.23 -16.40 5.46
CA PHE A 133 2.15 -16.37 4.01
C PHE A 133 3.53 -16.60 3.38
N GLY A 134 4.57 -15.91 3.84
CA GLY A 134 5.95 -16.12 3.41
C GLY A 134 6.43 -17.54 3.68
N GLY A 135 6.16 -18.10 4.87
CA GLY A 135 6.51 -19.48 5.21
C GLY A 135 5.87 -20.51 4.28
N TYR A 136 4.60 -20.30 3.90
CA TYR A 136 3.93 -21.12 2.89
C TYR A 136 4.67 -21.06 1.55
N TYR A 137 5.11 -19.89 1.11
CA TYR A 137 5.81 -19.73 -0.17
C TYR A 137 7.28 -20.19 -0.15
N VAL A 138 7.96 -20.20 1.00
CA VAL A 138 9.27 -20.87 1.13
C VAL A 138 9.14 -22.35 0.77
N TYR A 139 8.13 -23.03 1.34
CA TYR A 139 7.85 -24.43 1.02
C TYR A 139 7.51 -24.63 -0.46
N ARG A 140 6.73 -23.72 -1.06
CA ARG A 140 6.35 -23.75 -2.47
C ARG A 140 7.54 -23.59 -3.41
N VAL A 141 8.34 -22.54 -3.23
CA VAL A 141 9.57 -22.29 -4.01
C VAL A 141 10.53 -23.47 -3.92
N TYR A 142 10.68 -24.06 -2.73
CA TYR A 142 11.47 -25.28 -2.55
C TYR A 142 10.95 -26.46 -3.39
N ASN A 143 9.63 -26.63 -3.51
CA ASN A 143 9.05 -27.66 -4.36
C ASN A 143 9.18 -27.36 -5.85
N ASP A 144 9.14 -26.08 -6.24
CA ASP A 144 9.36 -25.68 -7.64
C ASP A 144 10.77 -26.02 -8.09
N PHE A 145 11.79 -25.93 -7.21
CA PHE A 145 13.13 -26.42 -7.54
C PHE A 145 13.18 -27.93 -7.82
N LYS A 146 12.30 -28.72 -7.20
CA LYS A 146 12.22 -30.17 -7.45
C LYS A 146 11.47 -30.51 -8.74
N LYS A 147 10.51 -29.67 -9.13
CA LYS A 147 9.69 -29.83 -10.34
C LYS A 147 9.58 -28.49 -11.06
N PRO A 148 10.64 -28.10 -11.78
CA PRO A 148 10.76 -26.75 -12.31
C PRO A 148 9.65 -26.47 -13.32
N HIS A 149 8.82 -25.49 -12.98
CA HIS A 149 7.81 -24.95 -13.86
C HIS A 149 7.85 -23.42 -13.77
N TRP A 150 8.29 -22.76 -14.83
CA TRP A 150 8.64 -21.34 -14.79
C TRP A 150 7.48 -20.43 -14.36
N LEU A 151 6.23 -20.74 -14.74
CA LEU A 151 5.05 -20.00 -14.29
C LEU A 151 4.77 -20.21 -12.80
N GLY A 152 5.00 -21.42 -12.29
CA GLY A 152 4.83 -21.75 -10.88
C GLY A 152 5.88 -21.05 -10.04
N PHE A 153 7.15 -21.21 -10.45
CA PHE A 153 8.28 -20.55 -9.82
C PHE A 153 8.15 -19.04 -9.80
N GLY A 154 7.82 -18.41 -10.94
CA GLY A 154 7.65 -16.96 -11.05
C GLY A 154 6.55 -16.42 -10.13
N GLN A 155 5.44 -17.16 -10.01
CA GLN A 155 4.38 -16.85 -9.06
C GLN A 155 4.86 -17.01 -7.61
N ASP A 156 5.46 -18.15 -7.28
CA ASP A 156 5.75 -18.50 -5.89
C ASP A 156 6.91 -17.65 -5.34
N ILE A 157 7.88 -17.26 -6.16
CA ILE A 157 8.94 -16.32 -5.78
C ILE A 157 8.42 -14.88 -5.62
N ALA A 158 7.49 -14.44 -6.48
CA ALA A 158 6.89 -13.10 -6.36
C ALA A 158 6.13 -12.95 -5.03
N HIS A 159 5.37 -13.98 -4.65
CA HIS A 159 4.68 -14.02 -3.36
C HIS A 159 5.62 -14.06 -2.18
N LEU A 160 6.68 -14.87 -2.23
CA LEU A 160 7.67 -14.92 -1.17
C LEU A 160 8.33 -13.55 -0.97
N THR A 161 8.79 -12.93 -2.05
CA THR A 161 9.42 -11.60 -1.97
C THR A 161 8.42 -10.55 -1.47
N MET A 162 7.17 -10.58 -1.93
CA MET A 162 6.12 -9.70 -1.44
C MET A 162 5.90 -9.89 0.07
N ALA A 163 5.79 -11.13 0.55
CA ALA A 163 5.61 -11.43 1.97
C ALA A 163 6.74 -10.85 2.83
N VAL A 164 8.00 -11.06 2.40
CA VAL A 164 9.17 -10.54 3.11
C VAL A 164 9.14 -9.02 3.15
N VAL A 165 8.93 -8.35 2.02
CA VAL A 165 8.89 -6.89 1.97
C VAL A 165 7.71 -6.35 2.78
N MET A 166 6.56 -7.01 2.76
CA MET A 166 5.38 -6.60 3.53
C MET A 166 5.58 -6.76 5.04
N VAL A 167 6.27 -7.81 5.51
CA VAL A 167 6.69 -7.90 6.92
C VAL A 167 7.58 -6.70 7.27
N LEU A 168 8.58 -6.40 6.45
CA LEU A 168 9.51 -5.29 6.70
C LEU A 168 8.81 -3.94 6.70
N MET A 169 7.90 -3.69 5.76
CA MET A 169 7.06 -2.48 5.72
C MET A 169 6.11 -2.38 6.92
N THR A 170 5.61 -3.52 7.42
CA THR A 170 4.71 -3.52 8.58
C THR A 170 5.46 -3.20 9.88
N ILE A 171 6.68 -3.72 10.06
CA ILE A 171 7.47 -3.54 11.29
C ILE A 171 8.28 -2.24 11.27
N TRP A 172 8.82 -1.86 10.10
CA TRP A 172 9.63 -0.67 9.88
C TRP A 172 9.10 0.20 8.74
N PRO A 173 7.87 0.75 8.86
CA PRO A 173 7.25 1.53 7.79
C PRO A 173 8.07 2.76 7.40
N GLN A 174 8.71 3.45 8.35
CA GLN A 174 9.55 4.63 8.09
C GLN A 174 10.73 4.32 7.13
N THR A 175 11.29 3.11 7.20
CA THR A 175 12.43 2.73 6.36
C THR A 175 12.01 2.30 4.95
N TYR A 176 10.85 1.66 4.83
CA TYR A 176 10.44 0.94 3.62
C TYR A 176 9.21 1.53 2.92
N MET A 177 8.60 2.58 3.47
CA MET A 177 7.42 3.25 2.91
C MET A 177 7.65 4.78 2.84
N PRO A 178 8.44 5.26 1.87
CA PRO A 178 8.80 6.68 1.77
C PRO A 178 7.61 7.64 1.63
N TYR A 179 6.44 7.17 1.20
CA TYR A 179 5.24 8.02 1.11
C TYR A 179 4.62 8.35 2.48
N HIS A 180 4.92 7.57 3.52
CA HIS A 180 4.49 7.83 4.91
C HIS A 180 5.46 8.73 5.69
N ASP A 181 6.68 8.94 5.19
CA ASP A 181 7.67 9.86 5.77
C ASP A 181 7.29 11.34 5.62
N HIS A 182 6.11 11.64 5.07
CA HIS A 182 5.51 12.97 5.05
C HIS A 182 4.68 13.27 6.32
N GLY A 183 5.28 13.01 7.48
CA GLY A 183 4.95 13.79 8.66
C GLY A 183 5.45 15.23 8.45
N HIS A 184 4.52 16.15 8.14
CA HIS A 184 4.70 17.62 7.98
C HIS A 184 4.76 18.22 6.57
N HIS A 185 4.00 17.72 5.59
CA HIS A 185 3.56 18.59 4.50
C HIS A 185 2.03 18.66 4.46
N HIS A 186 1.56 19.87 4.79
CA HIS A 186 0.27 20.46 4.49
C HIS A 186 -0.49 19.70 3.38
N LEU A 187 -1.71 19.29 3.72
CA LEU A 187 -2.76 19.04 2.75
C LEU A 187 -2.67 20.09 1.63
N PRO A 188 -2.52 19.74 0.35
CA PRO A 188 -2.80 20.66 -0.74
C PRO A 188 -4.32 20.78 -0.83
N GLY A 189 -4.88 21.53 0.11
CA GLY A 189 -6.30 21.73 0.32
C GLY A 189 -6.62 23.05 1.02
N ASP A 190 -5.64 23.93 1.23
CA ASP A 190 -5.93 25.34 1.46
C ASP A 190 -6.43 25.91 0.13
N ILE A 191 -7.74 26.16 0.08
CA ILE A 191 -8.45 26.94 -0.94
C ILE A 191 -7.94 28.41 -0.98
N CYS A 192 -6.90 28.76 -0.24
CA CYS A 192 -6.19 30.03 -0.31
C CYS A 192 -4.68 29.79 -0.50
N GLY A 193 -4.22 29.84 -1.76
CA GLY A 193 -2.80 29.77 -2.09
C GLY A 193 -1.97 30.93 -1.51
N PRO A 194 -0.62 30.82 -1.55
CA PRO A 194 0.29 31.86 -1.08
C PRO A 194 0.18 33.08 -2.02
N GLY A 195 -0.58 34.06 -1.58
CA GLY A 195 -0.97 35.25 -2.35
C GLY A 195 -2.15 36.02 -1.76
N ALA A 196 -2.84 35.48 -0.75
CA ALA A 196 -3.82 36.25 0.02
C ALA A 196 -3.09 37.21 0.98
N ALA A 197 -3.07 38.50 0.63
CA ALA A 197 -2.67 39.58 1.50
C ALA A 197 -3.39 39.46 2.86
N LYS A 198 -2.63 39.51 3.96
CA LYS A 198 -3.18 39.73 5.29
C LYS A 198 -3.94 41.07 5.27
N PRO A 199 -5.22 41.13 5.68
CA PRO A 199 -5.76 42.37 6.19
C PRO A 199 -5.12 42.60 7.56
N ASP A 200 -4.36 43.69 7.70
CA ASP A 200 -3.91 44.19 9.00
C ASP A 200 -5.14 44.51 9.86
N VAL A 201 -5.45 43.63 10.81
CA VAL A 201 -6.38 43.93 11.89
C VAL A 201 -5.53 44.11 13.16
N PRO A 202 -5.40 45.34 13.69
CA PRO A 202 -4.73 45.53 14.97
C PRO A 202 -5.54 44.87 16.08
N ALA A 203 -4.84 44.14 16.96
CA ALA A 203 -5.43 43.46 18.10
C ALA A 203 -6.23 44.43 19.00
N PRO A 204 -7.37 44.00 19.58
CA PRO A 204 -8.07 44.83 20.56
C PRO A 204 -7.24 44.87 21.85
N GLU A 205 -6.69 46.05 22.13
CA GLU A 205 -5.99 46.39 23.35
C GLU A 205 -6.96 46.28 24.54
N LEU A 206 -6.59 45.47 25.53
CA LEU A 206 -7.28 45.31 26.80
C LEU A 206 -7.33 46.67 27.53
N ALA A 207 -8.49 47.30 27.51
CA ALA A 207 -8.76 48.51 28.28
C ALA A 207 -8.60 48.24 29.79
N LYS A 208 -7.61 48.91 30.41
CA LYS A 208 -7.56 49.15 31.85
C LYS A 208 -8.22 50.51 32.14
N PRO A 209 -9.09 50.65 33.16
CA PRO A 209 -9.69 51.93 33.48
C PRO A 209 -8.80 52.78 34.40
N ASP A 210 -8.62 54.02 33.97
CA ASP A 210 -8.56 55.29 34.70
C ASP A 210 -7.70 55.43 35.96
N ALA A 211 -6.65 56.26 35.83
CA ALA A 211 -6.35 57.35 36.75
C ALA A 211 -5.40 58.39 36.09
N GLN A 212 -5.95 59.51 35.63
CA GLN A 212 -5.25 60.81 35.59
C GLN A 212 -5.10 61.35 37.03
N PRO A 213 -4.23 62.35 37.36
CA PRO A 213 -3.82 63.48 36.51
C PRO A 213 -2.35 63.95 36.63
N GLY A 214 -1.94 64.89 35.76
CA GLY A 214 -0.96 65.92 36.14
C GLY A 214 0.11 66.30 35.11
N HIS A 215 -0.08 67.48 34.50
CA HIS A 215 0.90 68.49 34.07
C HIS A 215 2.14 68.08 33.23
N GLN A 216 2.22 68.46 31.94
CA GLN A 216 2.67 69.75 31.36
C GLN A 216 4.21 69.95 31.27
N HIS A 217 4.67 70.21 30.03
CA HIS A 217 5.89 70.94 29.61
C HIS A 217 7.27 70.21 29.77
N HIS A 218 8.30 70.35 28.92
CA HIS A 218 8.68 71.25 27.82
C HIS A 218 9.74 70.57 26.89
N HIS A 219 9.89 71.12 25.68
CA HIS A 219 11.04 70.97 24.80
C HIS A 219 12.36 71.45 25.43
N HIS A 220 13.43 70.66 25.33
CA HIS A 220 14.71 70.97 24.64
C HIS A 220 15.71 69.83 24.80
#